data_AF-A0A3M2BY99-F1
#
_entry.id   AF-A0A3M2BY99-F1
#
_cell.length_a   1.000
_cell.length_b   1.000
_cell.length_c   1.000
_cell.angle_alpha   90.00
_cell.angle_beta   90.00
_cell.angle_gamma   90.00
#
_symmetry.space_group_name_H-M   'P 1'
#
loop_
_entity.id
_entity.type
_entity.pdbx_description
1 polymer ?
#
loop_
_entity_poly.entity_id
_entity_poly.type
_entity_poly.pdbx_seq_one_letter_code
_entity_poly.pdbx_strand_id
1 'polypeptide(L)'
;MSGRPWVTVVTPSLDQGPFLPRALDSVLGQDYPHLELWVIDGGSRDGTLEVLREYAARDPRLRWLSGKDRGQSDAINKGLRRARGDVVAWLNADDVYLPGAVSKAVAHLEAHPEVGLVYGRGEIVDQDGRTIGPFAEWEPFSLWRLIHMLDYVLQPATFFRRRLVEEIGYLDAGLNWAMDWNLWLELAARAEVLAVDDVLAQSRVYGATKTATGGWRRIGELGRLARRWSGRFWTPGVKLYALDTLHRDLRARLPAPFAHPLCRVVEGWMGRLARRGPVYADGWLTRRAYAVVPRRWRRARLLFEAVDAPAGGFAVTLRHAGRRLARLPIPRPGAYPCEVAVPAGDGPFATLEIRSNHRFRPDPAIDARPWLSILLRRVEPG
;
A
#
# COMPACT_ATOMS: atom_id res chain seq x y z
N MET A 1 9.75 -32.78 4.93
CA MET A 1 8.62 -31.88 4.67
C MET A 1 8.53 -30.95 5.87
N SER A 2 9.00 -29.71 5.75
CA SER A 2 8.72 -28.71 6.80
C SER A 2 7.21 -28.54 6.87
N GLY A 3 6.62 -28.62 8.07
CA GLY A 3 5.18 -28.42 8.25
C GLY A 3 4.74 -27.08 7.68
N ARG A 4 3.47 -26.99 7.29
CA ARG A 4 2.84 -25.73 6.84
C ARG A 4 3.09 -24.62 7.89
N PRO A 5 3.46 -23.39 7.48
CA PRO A 5 3.83 -22.32 8.41
C PRO A 5 2.65 -21.93 9.30
N TRP A 6 2.92 -21.54 10.54
CA TRP A 6 1.88 -20.93 11.38
C TRP A 6 1.58 -19.51 10.92
N VAL A 7 0.32 -19.11 11.00
CA VAL A 7 -0.16 -17.75 10.77
C VAL A 7 -0.68 -17.19 12.07
N THR A 8 -0.21 -15.99 12.44
CA THR A 8 -0.81 -15.21 13.52
C THR A 8 -1.56 -14.02 12.95
N VAL A 9 -2.85 -13.92 13.25
CA VAL A 9 -3.63 -12.72 13.00
C VAL A 9 -3.76 -11.94 14.30
N VAL A 10 -3.50 -10.63 14.26
CA VAL A 10 -3.69 -9.73 15.39
C VAL A 10 -4.89 -8.83 15.12
N THR A 11 -5.75 -8.63 16.11
CA THR A 11 -6.88 -7.71 16.02
C THR A 11 -6.79 -6.68 17.14
N PRO A 12 -6.48 -5.41 16.85
CA PRO A 12 -6.64 -4.33 17.83
C PRO A 12 -8.13 -4.05 18.02
N SER A 13 -8.56 -3.89 19.28
CA SER A 13 -9.95 -3.58 19.62
C SER A 13 -10.02 -2.48 20.68
N LEU A 14 -10.92 -1.52 20.51
CA LEU A 14 -11.27 -0.53 21.53
C LEU A 14 -12.70 -0.02 21.27
N ASP A 15 -13.63 -0.39 22.15
CA ASP A 15 -15.06 -0.12 22.04
C ASP A 15 -15.64 -0.58 20.68
N GLN A 16 -15.34 -1.83 20.28
CA GLN A 16 -15.72 -2.42 18.97
C GLN A 16 -16.65 -3.65 19.11
N GLY A 17 -17.31 -3.81 20.24
CA GLY A 17 -18.18 -4.95 20.54
C GLY A 17 -19.22 -5.27 19.45
N PRO A 18 -19.87 -4.26 18.81
CA PRO A 18 -20.84 -4.52 17.75
C PRO A 18 -20.26 -5.16 16.48
N PHE A 19 -18.98 -4.91 16.17
CA PHE A 19 -18.36 -5.41 14.93
C PHE A 19 -17.52 -6.66 15.15
N LEU A 20 -16.95 -6.80 16.36
CA LEU A 20 -16.00 -7.84 16.69
C LEU A 20 -16.47 -9.27 16.36
N PRO A 21 -17.73 -9.70 16.60
CA PRO A 21 -18.18 -11.05 16.25
C PRO A 21 -17.91 -11.43 14.78
N ARG A 22 -18.26 -10.54 13.84
CA ARG A 22 -18.07 -10.79 12.40
C ARG A 22 -16.58 -10.86 12.03
N ALA A 23 -15.74 -10.04 12.66
CA ALA A 23 -14.30 -10.10 12.46
C ALA A 23 -13.72 -11.43 12.99
N LEU A 24 -14.11 -11.85 14.19
CA LEU A 24 -13.68 -13.12 14.80
C LEU A 24 -14.09 -14.33 13.96
N ASP A 25 -15.37 -14.40 13.56
CA ASP A 25 -15.89 -15.46 12.70
C ASP A 25 -15.11 -15.54 11.38
N SER A 26 -14.77 -14.39 10.79
CA SER A 26 -14.03 -14.34 9.53
C SER A 26 -12.61 -14.90 9.61
N VAL A 27 -11.95 -14.73 10.76
CA VAL A 27 -10.60 -15.25 10.99
C VAL A 27 -10.67 -16.72 11.39
N LEU A 28 -11.51 -17.07 12.36
CA LEU A 28 -11.61 -18.44 12.88
C LEU A 28 -12.23 -19.40 11.85
N GLY A 29 -13.05 -18.88 10.93
CA GLY A 29 -13.63 -19.63 9.81
C GLY A 29 -12.69 -19.85 8.62
N GLN A 30 -11.43 -19.41 8.68
CA GLN A 30 -10.46 -19.65 7.61
C GLN A 30 -10.14 -21.15 7.48
N ASP A 31 -9.90 -21.58 6.25
CA ASP A 31 -9.60 -22.97 5.85
C ASP A 31 -8.15 -23.41 6.16
N TYR A 32 -7.45 -22.65 7.00
CA TYR A 32 -6.03 -22.86 7.28
C TYR A 32 -5.80 -23.42 8.70
N PRO A 33 -5.20 -24.61 8.86
CA PRO A 33 -5.17 -25.32 10.14
C PRO A 33 -4.18 -24.74 11.16
N HIS A 34 -3.10 -24.10 10.71
CA HIS A 34 -2.07 -23.54 11.59
C HIS A 34 -2.29 -22.04 11.79
N LEU A 35 -3.42 -21.70 12.40
CA LEU A 35 -3.85 -20.33 12.62
C LEU A 35 -4.02 -20.06 14.12
N GLU A 36 -3.45 -18.96 14.58
CA GLU A 36 -3.76 -18.37 15.89
C GLU A 36 -4.24 -16.93 15.73
N LEU A 37 -5.13 -16.51 16.63
CA LEU A 37 -5.70 -15.17 16.66
C LEU A 37 -5.43 -14.52 18.01
N TRP A 38 -4.84 -13.32 17.99
CA TRP A 38 -4.64 -12.47 19.16
C TRP A 38 -5.51 -11.23 19.07
N VAL A 39 -6.49 -11.09 19.96
CA VAL A 39 -7.22 -9.81 20.14
C VAL A 39 -6.56 -9.01 21.24
N ILE A 40 -6.12 -7.80 20.93
CA ILE A 40 -5.53 -6.87 21.89
C ILE A 40 -6.51 -5.73 22.13
N ASP A 41 -7.20 -5.83 23.26
CA ASP A 41 -8.19 -4.87 23.69
C ASP A 41 -7.55 -3.71 24.48
N GLY A 42 -7.85 -2.48 24.07
CA GLY A 42 -7.31 -1.23 24.63
C GLY A 42 -7.95 -0.79 25.95
N GLY A 43 -8.72 -1.66 26.61
CA GLY A 43 -9.51 -1.33 27.79
C GLY A 43 -10.93 -0.88 27.43
N SER A 44 -11.61 -1.66 26.59
CA SER A 44 -12.98 -1.35 26.18
C SER A 44 -13.96 -1.29 27.35
N ARG A 45 -15.00 -0.47 27.19
CA ARG A 45 -16.07 -0.25 28.17
C ARG A 45 -17.44 -0.68 27.66
N ASP A 46 -17.51 -1.16 26.43
CA ASP A 46 -18.69 -1.75 25.83
C ASP A 46 -18.70 -3.28 26.02
N GLY A 47 -19.55 -4.00 25.27
CA GLY A 47 -19.68 -5.45 25.32
C GLY A 47 -18.50 -6.26 24.75
N THR A 48 -17.36 -5.62 24.42
CA THR A 48 -16.21 -6.28 23.79
C THR A 48 -15.67 -7.45 24.63
N LEU A 49 -15.57 -7.29 25.96
CA LEU A 49 -14.97 -8.32 26.82
C LEU A 49 -15.88 -9.55 26.96
N GLU A 50 -17.20 -9.36 26.94
CA GLU A 50 -18.19 -10.42 26.96
C GLU A 50 -18.07 -11.28 25.70
N VAL A 51 -18.01 -10.65 24.53
CA VAL A 51 -17.77 -11.32 23.24
C VAL A 51 -16.46 -12.11 23.27
N LEU A 52 -15.37 -11.51 23.75
CA LEU A 52 -14.07 -12.19 23.81
C LEU A 52 -14.05 -13.41 24.73
N ARG A 53 -14.72 -13.34 25.89
CA ARG A 53 -14.86 -14.49 26.80
C ARG A 53 -15.64 -15.61 26.16
N GLU A 54 -16.76 -15.29 25.49
CA GLU A 54 -17.60 -16.27 24.80
C GLU A 54 -16.85 -17.00 23.69
N TYR A 55 -16.16 -16.27 22.82
CA TYR A 55 -15.42 -16.88 21.71
C TYR A 55 -14.20 -17.67 22.19
N ALA A 56 -13.44 -17.16 23.17
CA ALA A 56 -12.25 -17.85 23.67
C ALA A 56 -12.60 -19.15 24.41
N ALA A 57 -13.81 -19.25 24.98
CA ALA A 57 -14.31 -20.49 25.55
C ALA A 57 -14.67 -21.55 24.49
N ARG A 58 -14.97 -21.13 23.25
CA ARG A 58 -15.38 -22.00 22.14
C ARG A 58 -14.24 -22.40 21.21
N ASP A 59 -13.26 -21.51 21.02
CA ASP A 59 -12.16 -21.73 20.07
C ASP A 59 -10.79 -21.47 20.72
N PRO A 60 -9.97 -22.51 20.94
CA PRO A 60 -8.66 -22.38 21.60
C PRO A 60 -7.61 -21.64 20.74
N ARG A 61 -7.90 -21.37 19.46
CA ARG A 61 -7.03 -20.56 18.60
C ARG A 61 -7.13 -19.08 18.95
N LEU A 62 -8.23 -18.64 19.55
CA LEU A 62 -8.40 -17.26 20.00
C LEU A 62 -7.76 -17.06 21.38
N ARG A 63 -6.89 -16.06 21.46
CA ARG A 63 -6.32 -15.53 22.70
C ARG A 63 -6.55 -14.04 22.74
N TRP A 64 -6.71 -13.48 23.93
CA TRP A 64 -6.90 -12.05 24.06
C TRP A 64 -6.23 -11.48 25.30
N LEU A 65 -5.96 -10.18 25.25
CA LEU A 65 -5.44 -9.40 26.37
C LEU A 65 -6.18 -8.08 26.39
N SER A 66 -6.70 -7.69 27.55
CA SER A 66 -7.30 -6.37 27.76
C SER A 66 -6.44 -5.53 28.70
N GLY A 67 -6.27 -4.26 28.33
CA GLY A 67 -5.62 -3.25 29.17
C GLY A 67 -5.33 -1.99 28.38
N LYS A 68 -5.17 -0.88 29.10
CA LYS A 68 -4.93 0.44 28.48
C LYS A 68 -3.78 0.39 27.46
N ASP A 69 -4.03 0.96 26.29
CA ASP A 69 -3.03 1.13 25.24
C ASP A 69 -2.68 2.61 25.02
N ARG A 70 -1.74 2.83 24.09
CA ARG A 70 -1.33 4.16 23.61
C ARG A 70 -1.82 4.41 22.19
N GLY A 71 -2.92 3.76 21.81
CA GLY A 71 -3.46 3.72 20.46
C GLY A 71 -3.19 2.41 19.71
N GLN A 72 -3.81 2.31 18.54
CA GLN A 72 -3.85 1.11 17.69
C GLN A 72 -2.47 0.49 17.39
N SER A 73 -1.43 1.30 17.12
CA SER A 73 -0.07 0.79 16.88
C SER A 73 0.49 0.05 18.10
N ASP A 74 0.21 0.53 19.31
CA ASP A 74 0.64 -0.12 20.55
C ASP A 74 -0.09 -1.46 20.74
N ALA A 75 -1.40 -1.50 20.47
CA ALA A 75 -2.19 -2.72 20.51
C ALA A 75 -1.69 -3.76 19.50
N ILE A 76 -1.51 -3.37 18.23
CA ILE A 76 -0.99 -4.29 17.20
C ILE A 76 0.41 -4.76 17.56
N ASN A 77 1.31 -3.88 18.00
CA ASN A 77 2.67 -4.27 18.40
C ASN A 77 2.68 -5.22 19.60
N LYS A 78 1.77 -5.06 20.57
CA LYS A 78 1.60 -6.00 21.69
C LYS A 78 1.20 -7.40 21.17
N GLY A 79 0.32 -7.48 20.18
CA GLY A 79 -0.10 -8.73 19.55
C GLY A 79 1.02 -9.35 18.72
N LEU A 80 1.69 -8.58 17.87
CA LEU A 80 2.78 -9.05 17.01
C LEU A 80 3.97 -9.58 17.83
N ARG A 81 4.26 -9.01 19.01
CA ARG A 81 5.28 -9.55 19.93
C ARG A 81 4.91 -10.89 20.57
N ARG A 82 3.63 -11.26 20.55
CA ARG A 82 3.11 -12.54 21.05
C ARG A 82 2.92 -13.58 19.94
N ALA A 83 3.07 -13.15 18.69
CA ALA A 83 2.89 -14.00 17.53
C ALA A 83 3.94 -15.11 17.46
N ARG A 84 3.48 -16.32 17.17
CA ARG A 84 4.31 -17.51 16.95
C ARG A 84 4.41 -17.86 15.47
N GLY A 85 3.46 -17.37 14.66
CA GLY A 85 3.38 -17.63 13.23
C GLY A 85 4.56 -17.07 12.45
N ASP A 86 5.06 -17.83 11.47
CA ASP A 86 6.08 -17.37 10.54
C ASP A 86 5.52 -16.28 9.61
N VAL A 87 4.22 -16.34 9.36
CA VAL A 87 3.42 -15.32 8.69
C VAL A 87 2.56 -14.61 9.75
N VAL A 88 2.48 -13.30 9.64
CA VAL A 88 1.68 -12.44 10.50
C VAL A 88 0.82 -11.52 9.64
N ALA A 89 -0.31 -11.15 10.18
CA ALA A 89 -1.18 -10.11 9.64
C ALA A 89 -1.88 -9.40 10.80
N TRP A 90 -2.54 -8.28 10.51
CA TRP A 90 -3.54 -7.76 11.43
C TRP A 90 -4.84 -7.44 10.70
N LEU A 91 -5.94 -7.59 11.40
CA LEU A 91 -7.29 -7.30 10.92
C LEU A 91 -7.97 -6.43 11.97
N ASN A 92 -8.44 -5.23 11.59
CA ASN A 92 -9.15 -4.38 12.55
C ASN A 92 -10.47 -5.03 12.95
N ALA A 93 -10.97 -4.72 14.15
CA ALA A 93 -12.17 -5.35 14.70
C ALA A 93 -13.46 -5.08 13.90
N ASP A 94 -13.42 -4.15 12.96
CA ASP A 94 -14.50 -3.77 12.05
C ASP A 94 -14.35 -4.31 10.61
N ASP A 95 -13.18 -4.87 10.27
CA ASP A 95 -12.86 -5.48 8.98
C ASP A 95 -13.11 -7.00 8.98
N VAL A 96 -13.10 -7.62 7.80
CA VAL A 96 -13.49 -9.04 7.62
C VAL A 96 -12.59 -9.71 6.59
N TYR A 97 -12.07 -10.90 6.89
CA TYR A 97 -11.45 -11.75 5.87
C TYR A 97 -12.49 -12.48 5.02
N LEU A 98 -12.20 -12.62 3.72
CA LEU A 98 -12.98 -13.48 2.85
C LEU A 98 -12.53 -14.95 2.97
N PRO A 99 -13.37 -15.93 2.58
CA PRO A 99 -13.00 -17.34 2.61
C PRO A 99 -11.72 -17.63 1.82
N GLY A 100 -10.80 -18.38 2.44
CA GLY A 100 -9.53 -18.77 1.83
C GLY A 100 -8.46 -17.69 1.79
N ALA A 101 -8.69 -16.52 2.41
CA ALA A 101 -7.72 -15.42 2.41
C ALA A 101 -6.36 -15.85 2.98
N VAL A 102 -6.37 -16.57 4.11
CA VAL A 102 -5.15 -17.03 4.78
C VAL A 102 -4.42 -18.08 3.94
N SER A 103 -5.14 -19.10 3.44
CA SER A 103 -4.52 -20.17 2.65
C SER A 103 -3.91 -19.65 1.34
N LYS A 104 -4.58 -18.73 0.65
CA LYS A 104 -4.06 -18.04 -0.54
C LYS A 104 -2.80 -17.25 -0.24
N ALA A 105 -2.83 -16.41 0.81
CA ALA A 105 -1.69 -15.58 1.16
C ALA A 105 -0.46 -16.42 1.56
N VAL A 106 -0.66 -17.51 2.32
CA VAL A 106 0.41 -18.46 2.64
C VAL A 106 0.96 -19.11 1.38
N ALA A 107 0.10 -19.59 0.47
CA ALA A 107 0.54 -20.23 -0.77
C ALA A 107 1.45 -19.31 -1.61
N HIS A 108 1.09 -18.03 -1.73
CA HIS A 108 1.94 -17.03 -2.40
C HIS A 108 3.27 -16.81 -1.67
N LEU A 109 3.28 -16.72 -0.34
CA LEU A 109 4.52 -16.58 0.44
C LEU A 109 5.40 -17.83 0.39
N GLU A 110 4.84 -19.03 0.30
CA GLU A 110 5.61 -20.27 0.15
C GLU A 110 6.20 -20.40 -1.26
N ALA A 111 5.43 -20.03 -2.30
CA ALA A 111 5.90 -20.03 -3.68
C ALA A 111 6.99 -18.98 -3.94
N HIS A 112 7.03 -17.90 -3.15
CA HIS A 112 7.94 -16.77 -3.31
C HIS A 112 8.75 -16.49 -2.02
N PRO A 113 9.83 -17.24 -1.73
CA PRO A 113 10.67 -17.05 -0.54
C PRO A 113 11.28 -15.65 -0.39
N GLU A 114 11.52 -14.95 -1.51
CA GLU A 114 12.02 -13.58 -1.61
C GLU A 114 11.00 -12.51 -1.21
N VAL A 115 9.72 -12.85 -1.24
CA VAL A 115 8.62 -11.95 -0.89
C VAL A 115 8.48 -11.87 0.63
N GLY A 116 8.42 -10.64 1.13
CA GLY A 116 8.20 -10.33 2.53
C GLY A 116 6.79 -9.90 2.87
N LEU A 117 6.05 -9.40 1.87
CA LEU A 117 4.69 -8.87 1.98
C LEU A 117 3.88 -9.29 0.75
N VAL A 118 2.75 -9.93 0.99
CA VAL A 118 1.70 -10.16 0.00
C VAL A 118 0.54 -9.22 0.31
N TYR A 119 -0.02 -8.58 -0.70
CA TYR A 119 -1.30 -7.89 -0.58
C TYR A 119 -2.22 -8.23 -1.75
N GLY A 120 -3.50 -8.42 -1.44
CA GLY A 120 -4.53 -8.76 -2.42
C GLY A 120 -5.48 -7.60 -2.72
N ARG A 121 -6.48 -7.90 -3.53
CA ARG A 121 -7.66 -7.06 -3.69
C ARG A 121 -8.49 -7.08 -2.41
N GLY A 122 -9.36 -6.11 -2.28
CA GLY A 122 -10.42 -6.15 -1.29
C GLY A 122 -11.64 -5.35 -1.71
N GLU A 123 -12.61 -5.35 -0.82
CA GLU A 123 -13.90 -4.71 -1.01
C GLU A 123 -14.15 -3.68 0.08
N ILE A 124 -14.92 -2.66 -0.24
CA ILE A 124 -15.41 -1.67 0.71
C ILE A 124 -16.83 -2.05 1.11
N VAL A 125 -17.09 -2.10 2.41
CA VAL A 125 -18.42 -2.36 2.98
C VAL A 125 -18.89 -1.19 3.83
N ASP A 126 -20.21 -0.99 3.89
CA ASP A 126 -20.83 0.02 4.75
C ASP A 126 -20.85 -0.43 6.24
N GLN A 127 -21.46 0.39 7.11
CA GLN A 127 -21.57 0.10 8.55
C GLN A 127 -22.32 -1.21 8.83
N ASP A 128 -23.37 -1.53 8.06
CA ASP A 128 -24.14 -2.78 8.18
C ASP A 128 -23.43 -3.98 7.51
N GLY A 129 -22.38 -3.68 6.75
CA GLY A 129 -21.50 -4.64 6.11
C GLY A 129 -22.03 -5.14 4.79
N ARG A 130 -22.84 -4.32 4.12
CA ARG A 130 -23.20 -4.47 2.70
C ARG A 130 -22.03 -3.98 1.85
N THR A 131 -21.68 -4.76 0.83
CA THR A 131 -20.62 -4.38 -0.11
C THR A 131 -21.05 -3.17 -0.93
N ILE A 132 -20.24 -2.11 -0.86
CA ILE A 132 -20.35 -0.90 -1.67
C ILE A 132 -19.69 -1.13 -3.03
N GLY A 133 -18.55 -1.81 -3.05
CA GLY A 133 -17.81 -2.11 -4.27
C GLY A 133 -16.37 -2.56 -3.99
N PRO A 134 -15.56 -2.77 -5.04
CA PRO A 134 -14.15 -3.07 -4.88
C PRO A 134 -13.39 -1.87 -4.32
N PHE A 135 -12.29 -2.13 -3.61
CA PHE A 135 -11.28 -1.12 -3.33
C PHE A 135 -10.58 -0.73 -4.64
N ALA A 136 -10.91 0.48 -5.13
CA ALA A 136 -10.60 0.91 -6.49
C ALA A 136 -9.11 1.23 -6.71
N GLU A 137 -8.37 1.46 -5.63
CA GLU A 137 -6.96 1.86 -5.66
C GLU A 137 -6.01 0.66 -5.81
N TRP A 138 -6.50 -0.59 -5.75
CA TRP A 138 -5.65 -1.76 -5.95
C TRP A 138 -4.95 -1.74 -7.31
N GLU A 139 -3.66 -2.00 -7.30
CA GLU A 139 -2.80 -2.04 -8.50
C GLU A 139 -1.57 -2.92 -8.25
N PRO A 140 -0.88 -3.39 -9.31
CA PRO A 140 0.42 -4.03 -9.18
C PRO A 140 1.42 -3.16 -8.42
N PHE A 141 2.30 -3.80 -7.66
CA PHE A 141 3.20 -3.09 -6.75
C PHE A 141 4.12 -2.10 -7.48
N SER A 142 4.02 -0.85 -7.08
CA SER A 142 4.85 0.26 -7.51
C SER A 142 5.43 1.01 -6.32
N LEU A 143 6.73 0.82 -6.09
CA LEU A 143 7.46 1.50 -5.02
C LEU A 143 7.48 3.03 -5.22
N TRP A 144 7.55 3.50 -6.48
CA TRP A 144 7.47 4.93 -6.77
C TRP A 144 6.13 5.51 -6.30
N ARG A 145 5.02 4.81 -6.61
CA ARG A 145 3.69 5.27 -6.18
C ARG A 145 3.55 5.20 -4.67
N LEU A 146 4.03 4.14 -4.05
CA LEU A 146 3.97 4.01 -2.60
C LEU A 146 4.75 5.15 -1.92
N ILE A 147 5.84 5.66 -2.49
CA ILE A 147 6.60 6.78 -1.91
C ILE A 147 5.99 8.16 -2.22
N HIS A 148 5.45 8.34 -3.42
CA HIS A 148 5.13 9.68 -3.96
C HIS A 148 3.63 9.98 -4.08
N MET A 149 2.78 8.96 -4.03
CA MET A 149 1.32 9.09 -4.05
C MET A 149 0.78 8.92 -2.64
N LEU A 150 -0.45 8.40 -2.50
CA LEU A 150 -1.01 7.97 -1.24
C LEU A 150 -0.92 6.44 -1.16
N ASP A 151 -1.06 5.92 0.05
CA ASP A 151 -1.15 4.48 0.26
C ASP A 151 -2.32 3.89 -0.53
N TYR A 152 -2.01 2.87 -1.33
CA TYR A 152 -2.94 2.13 -2.17
C TYR A 152 -2.94 0.64 -1.81
N VAL A 153 -2.24 0.26 -0.75
CA VAL A 153 -2.27 -1.10 -0.21
C VAL A 153 -3.40 -1.16 0.82
N LEU A 154 -4.43 -1.97 0.53
CA LEU A 154 -5.54 -2.14 1.46
C LEU A 154 -5.09 -2.96 2.66
N GLN A 155 -4.93 -2.30 3.81
CA GLN A 155 -4.41 -2.90 5.04
C GLN A 155 -4.99 -4.28 5.39
N PRO A 156 -6.31 -4.49 5.49
CA PRO A 156 -6.85 -5.80 5.88
C PRO A 156 -6.57 -6.90 4.86
N ALA A 157 -6.15 -6.58 3.64
CA ALA A 157 -5.78 -7.56 2.61
C ALA A 157 -4.28 -7.87 2.58
N THR A 158 -3.55 -7.73 3.70
CA THR A 158 -2.09 -7.90 3.77
C THR A 158 -1.65 -9.05 4.68
N PHE A 159 -0.59 -9.74 4.26
CA PHE A 159 0.08 -10.80 5.02
C PHE A 159 1.58 -10.70 4.80
N PHE A 160 2.37 -10.80 5.87
CA PHE A 160 3.81 -10.54 5.80
C PHE A 160 4.61 -11.44 6.74
N ARG A 161 5.92 -11.58 6.47
CA ARG A 161 6.78 -12.46 7.26
C ARG A 161 7.10 -11.83 8.61
N ARG A 162 6.87 -12.57 9.70
CA ARG A 162 7.12 -12.11 11.07
C ARG A 162 8.56 -11.64 11.27
N ARG A 163 9.53 -12.40 10.75
CA ARG A 163 10.96 -12.08 10.85
C ARG A 163 11.32 -10.66 10.39
N LEU A 164 10.65 -10.15 9.36
CA LEU A 164 10.94 -8.83 8.81
C LEU A 164 10.39 -7.73 9.71
N VAL A 165 9.23 -7.95 10.31
CA VAL A 165 8.63 -6.97 11.23
C VAL A 165 9.40 -6.91 12.54
N GLU A 166 9.93 -8.04 13.01
CA GLU A 166 10.87 -8.09 14.13
C GLU A 166 12.16 -7.33 13.83
N GLU A 167 12.73 -7.51 12.63
CA GLU A 167 13.92 -6.77 12.18
C GLU A 167 13.68 -5.25 12.07
N ILE A 168 12.49 -4.83 11.63
CA ILE A 168 12.10 -3.43 11.53
C ILE A 168 11.92 -2.79 12.92
N GLY A 169 11.51 -3.59 13.92
CA GLY A 169 11.12 -3.08 15.23
C GLY A 169 9.62 -2.74 15.34
N TYR A 170 8.78 -3.41 14.53
CA TYR A 170 7.31 -3.28 14.50
C TYR A 170 6.79 -1.93 13.98
N LEU A 171 5.51 -1.62 14.21
CA LEU A 171 4.88 -0.36 13.77
C LEU A 171 5.43 0.83 14.56
N ASP A 172 5.63 1.96 13.89
CA ASP A 172 5.97 3.22 14.54
C ASP A 172 4.76 3.77 15.31
N ALA A 173 4.82 3.70 16.65
CA ALA A 173 3.76 4.18 17.53
C ALA A 173 3.61 5.71 17.55
N GLY A 174 4.55 6.45 16.96
CA GLY A 174 4.43 7.89 16.73
C GLY A 174 3.53 8.26 15.55
N LEU A 175 3.16 7.29 14.71
CA LEU A 175 2.26 7.47 13.56
C LEU A 175 0.83 7.08 13.94
N ASN A 176 -0.13 7.94 13.60
CA ASN A 176 -1.54 7.73 13.89
C ASN A 176 -2.35 7.29 12.65
N TRP A 177 -1.98 7.73 11.46
CA TRP A 177 -2.72 7.52 10.21
C TRP A 177 -1.90 6.86 9.11
N ALA A 178 -0.58 6.82 9.24
CA ALA A 178 0.34 6.30 8.21
C ALA A 178 1.24 5.17 8.74
N MET A 179 0.82 4.50 9.81
CA MET A 179 1.55 3.42 10.48
C MET A 179 1.73 2.19 9.58
N ASP A 180 0.66 1.81 8.87
CA ASP A 180 0.61 0.79 7.83
C ASP A 180 1.48 1.17 6.65
N TRP A 181 1.27 2.38 6.12
CA TRP A 181 2.04 2.90 5.00
C TRP A 181 3.55 2.89 5.28
N ASN A 182 3.95 3.29 6.49
CA ASN A 182 5.36 3.22 6.90
C ASN A 182 5.86 1.77 6.96
N LEU A 183 5.08 0.83 7.49
CA LEU A 183 5.48 -0.58 7.53
C LEU A 183 5.65 -1.16 6.12
N TRP A 184 4.77 -0.81 5.17
CA TRP A 184 4.90 -1.25 3.77
C TRP A 184 6.20 -0.77 3.13
N LEU A 185 6.58 0.49 3.39
CA LEU A 185 7.86 1.04 2.91
C LEU A 185 9.07 0.37 3.56
N GLU A 186 9.01 0.10 4.86
CA GLU A 186 10.06 -0.63 5.58
C GLU A 186 10.21 -2.08 5.10
N LEU A 187 9.10 -2.76 4.79
CA LEU A 187 9.10 -4.11 4.21
C LEU A 187 9.65 -4.12 2.78
N ALA A 188 9.21 -3.17 1.94
CA ALA A 188 9.71 -3.02 0.57
C ALA A 188 11.22 -2.68 0.51
N ALA A 189 11.77 -2.04 1.55
CA ALA A 189 13.20 -1.81 1.70
C ALA A 189 14.00 -3.10 1.90
N ARG A 190 13.39 -4.14 2.48
CA ARG A 190 14.08 -5.36 2.95
C ARG A 190 13.78 -6.61 2.12
N ALA A 191 12.58 -6.71 1.55
CA ALA A 191 12.13 -7.88 0.80
C ALA A 191 11.30 -7.47 -0.43
N GLU A 192 10.98 -8.42 -1.30
CA GLU A 192 10.04 -8.15 -2.40
C GLU A 192 8.61 -8.02 -1.86
N VAL A 193 7.79 -7.24 -2.55
CA VAL A 193 6.36 -7.08 -2.27
C VAL A 193 5.59 -7.63 -3.47
N LEU A 194 4.61 -8.49 -3.20
CA LEU A 194 3.81 -9.15 -4.21
C LEU A 194 2.34 -8.69 -4.11
N ALA A 195 1.86 -8.11 -5.19
CA ALA A 195 0.43 -7.86 -5.39
C ALA A 195 -0.21 -9.12 -5.99
N VAL A 196 -1.32 -9.59 -5.43
CA VAL A 196 -2.05 -10.77 -5.92
C VAL A 196 -3.47 -10.40 -6.34
N ASP A 197 -4.00 -11.13 -7.33
CA ASP A 197 -5.33 -10.86 -7.90
C ASP A 197 -6.47 -11.42 -7.02
N ASP A 198 -6.13 -12.15 -5.95
CA ASP A 198 -7.07 -12.68 -4.97
C ASP A 198 -7.77 -11.56 -4.19
N VAL A 199 -9.09 -11.66 -4.03
CA VAL A 199 -9.86 -10.82 -3.09
C VAL A 199 -9.74 -11.44 -1.70
N LEU A 200 -9.09 -10.73 -0.78
CA LEU A 200 -8.70 -11.28 0.52
C LEU A 200 -9.54 -10.74 1.68
N ALA A 201 -10.01 -9.50 1.60
CA ALA A 201 -10.68 -8.87 2.73
C ALA A 201 -11.71 -7.81 2.34
N GLN A 202 -12.60 -7.52 3.27
CA GLN A 202 -13.54 -6.41 3.27
C GLN A 202 -13.09 -5.39 4.31
N SER A 203 -12.99 -4.12 3.90
CA SER A 203 -12.75 -3.00 4.81
C SER A 203 -14.01 -2.19 5.03
N ARG A 204 -14.31 -1.88 6.31
CA ARG A 204 -15.52 -1.16 6.67
C ARG A 204 -15.30 0.35 6.67
N VAL A 205 -16.22 1.07 6.02
CA VAL A 205 -16.18 2.55 5.97
C VAL A 205 -17.46 3.13 6.56
N TYR A 206 -17.30 3.95 7.59
CA TYR A 206 -18.38 4.67 8.27
C TYR A 206 -17.83 5.97 8.90
N GLY A 207 -18.73 6.86 9.32
CA GLY A 207 -18.37 8.24 9.70
C GLY A 207 -17.36 8.38 10.85
N ALA A 208 -17.26 7.38 11.72
CA ALA A 208 -16.35 7.38 12.86
C ALA A 208 -14.99 6.70 12.59
N THR A 209 -14.72 6.26 11.35
CA THR A 209 -13.42 5.66 11.02
C THR A 209 -12.26 6.63 11.27
N LYS A 210 -11.13 6.10 11.74
CA LYS A 210 -9.93 6.90 12.05
C LYS A 210 -9.45 7.74 10.88
N THR A 211 -9.57 7.20 9.67
CA THR A 211 -9.21 7.87 8.42
C THR A 211 -10.15 9.03 8.09
N ALA A 212 -11.44 8.89 8.37
CA ALA A 212 -12.43 9.94 8.12
C ALA A 212 -12.20 11.19 9.02
N THR A 213 -11.60 11.00 10.20
CA THR A 213 -11.40 12.07 11.19
C THR A 213 -10.03 12.77 11.14
N GLY A 214 -9.11 12.34 10.26
CA GLY A 214 -7.72 12.84 10.24
C GLY A 214 -7.52 14.28 9.75
N GLY A 215 -8.32 14.72 8.77
CA GLY A 215 -8.33 16.09 8.22
C GLY A 215 -6.95 16.71 8.00
N TRP A 216 -6.79 17.98 8.40
CA TRP A 216 -5.52 18.72 8.26
C TRP A 216 -4.37 18.17 9.09
N ARG A 217 -4.64 17.51 10.23
CA ARG A 217 -3.59 16.92 11.07
C ARG A 217 -2.87 15.78 10.35
N ARG A 218 -3.62 15.00 9.57
CA ARG A 218 -3.09 13.90 8.76
C ARG A 218 -2.12 14.38 7.68
N ILE A 219 -2.35 15.53 7.03
CA ILE A 219 -1.43 16.09 6.02
C ILE A 219 -0.02 16.25 6.59
N GLY A 220 0.09 16.72 7.83
CA GLY A 220 1.37 16.90 8.52
C GLY A 220 2.15 15.59 8.68
N GLU A 221 1.46 14.52 9.08
CA GLU A 221 2.04 13.19 9.22
C GLU A 221 2.43 12.58 7.87
N LEU A 222 1.52 12.58 6.89
CA LEU A 222 1.78 12.07 5.54
C LEU A 222 2.97 12.79 4.89
N GLY A 223 3.06 14.11 5.02
CA GLY A 223 4.18 14.87 4.46
C GLY A 223 5.50 14.60 5.18
N ARG A 224 5.51 14.36 6.50
CA ARG A 224 6.73 13.96 7.22
C ARG A 224 7.21 12.59 6.78
N LEU A 225 6.29 11.63 6.64
CA LEU A 225 6.60 10.30 6.13
C LEU A 225 7.11 10.38 4.69
N ALA A 226 6.41 11.09 3.81
CA ALA A 226 6.84 11.30 2.43
C ALA A 226 8.22 11.95 2.34
N ARG A 227 8.53 12.92 3.22
CA ARG A 227 9.86 13.55 3.29
C ARG A 227 10.94 12.56 3.72
N ARG A 228 10.67 11.69 4.69
CA ARG A 228 11.60 10.65 5.14
C ARG A 228 12.02 9.75 3.99
N TRP A 229 11.08 9.34 3.13
CA TRP A 229 11.33 8.37 2.07
C TRP A 229 11.70 8.97 0.70
N SER A 230 11.29 10.20 0.43
CA SER A 230 11.51 10.87 -0.88
C SER A 230 12.40 12.11 -0.84
N GLY A 231 12.75 12.59 0.36
CA GLY A 231 13.38 13.91 0.55
C GLY A 231 12.42 15.09 0.32
N ARG A 232 11.14 14.85 0.03
CA ARG A 232 10.14 15.89 -0.27
C ARG A 232 8.90 15.75 0.60
N PHE A 233 8.50 16.85 1.25
CA PHE A 233 7.26 16.90 2.01
C PHE A 233 6.02 16.93 1.11
N TRP A 234 6.02 17.82 0.11
CA TRP A 234 4.90 18.02 -0.81
C TRP A 234 5.04 17.13 -2.05
N THR A 235 4.89 15.82 -1.87
CA THR A 235 4.74 14.88 -2.99
C THR A 235 3.39 15.08 -3.70
N PRO A 236 3.22 14.56 -4.92
CA PRO A 236 1.92 14.61 -5.61
C PRO A 236 0.77 14.06 -4.75
N GLY A 237 0.97 12.93 -4.06
CA GLY A 237 -0.05 12.36 -3.16
C GLY A 237 -0.44 13.27 -2.01
N VAL A 238 0.54 13.83 -1.30
CA VAL A 238 0.28 14.75 -0.17
C VAL A 238 -0.46 16.01 -0.65
N LYS A 239 -0.13 16.53 -1.83
CA LYS A 239 -0.85 17.66 -2.44
C LYS A 239 -2.28 17.28 -2.83
N LEU A 240 -2.50 16.11 -3.42
CA LEU A 240 -3.85 15.63 -3.77
C LEU A 240 -4.70 15.49 -2.50
N TYR A 241 -4.17 14.89 -1.44
CA TYR A 241 -4.89 14.76 -0.16
C TYR A 241 -5.20 16.12 0.47
N ALA A 242 -4.27 17.08 0.41
CA ALA A 242 -4.51 18.43 0.92
C ALA A 242 -5.59 19.17 0.12
N LEU A 243 -5.62 19.01 -1.21
CA LEU A 243 -6.64 19.59 -2.07
C LEU A 243 -8.02 18.94 -1.83
N ASP A 244 -8.08 17.62 -1.67
CA ASP A 244 -9.31 16.92 -1.28
C ASP A 244 -9.84 17.39 0.09
N THR A 245 -8.94 17.53 1.07
CA THR A 245 -9.30 18.03 2.40
C THR A 245 -9.85 19.46 2.32
N LEU A 246 -9.21 20.33 1.52
CA LEU A 246 -9.70 21.67 1.27
C LEU A 246 -11.07 21.66 0.57
N HIS A 247 -11.27 20.81 -0.44
CA HIS A 247 -12.53 20.68 -1.16
C HIS A 247 -13.68 20.29 -0.22
N ARG A 248 -13.46 19.30 0.65
CA ARG A 248 -14.43 18.87 1.66
C ARG A 248 -14.76 19.98 2.66
N ASP A 249 -13.74 20.68 3.16
CA ASP A 249 -13.94 21.81 4.09
C ASP A 249 -14.72 22.96 3.45
N LEU A 250 -14.44 23.30 2.18
CA LEU A 250 -15.18 24.33 1.44
C LEU A 250 -16.66 23.96 1.32
N ARG A 251 -16.98 22.72 0.99
CA ARG A 251 -18.37 22.23 0.93
C ARG A 251 -19.06 22.24 2.28
N ALA A 252 -18.35 21.92 3.35
CA ALA A 252 -18.93 21.83 4.69
C ALA A 252 -19.14 23.20 5.36
N ARG A 253 -18.28 24.19 5.07
CA ARG A 253 -18.23 25.46 5.82
C ARG A 253 -18.84 26.65 5.09
N LEU A 254 -18.98 26.60 3.77
CA LEU A 254 -19.49 27.71 2.97
C LEU A 254 -20.87 27.39 2.39
N PRO A 255 -21.78 28.38 2.29
CA PRO A 255 -23.02 28.21 1.54
C PRO A 255 -22.73 27.87 0.07
N ALA A 256 -23.59 27.05 -0.55
CA ALA A 256 -23.42 26.52 -1.90
C ALA A 256 -23.03 27.56 -2.97
N PRO A 257 -23.61 28.79 -3.00
CA PRO A 257 -23.23 29.82 -3.99
C PRO A 257 -21.75 30.20 -3.94
N PHE A 258 -21.13 30.12 -2.77
CA PHE A 258 -19.71 30.43 -2.56
C PHE A 258 -18.83 29.17 -2.63
N ALA A 259 -19.33 28.03 -2.13
CA ALA A 259 -18.59 26.77 -2.14
C ALA A 259 -18.37 26.23 -3.56
N HIS A 260 -19.41 26.23 -4.41
CA HIS A 260 -19.35 25.66 -5.75
C HIS A 260 -18.26 26.25 -6.67
N PRO A 261 -18.11 27.58 -6.84
CA PRO A 261 -17.05 28.12 -7.68
C PRO A 261 -15.66 27.78 -7.15
N LEU A 262 -15.44 27.83 -5.83
CA LEU A 262 -14.16 27.48 -5.21
C LEU A 262 -13.83 25.99 -5.36
N CYS A 263 -14.82 25.11 -5.17
CA CYS A 263 -14.67 23.67 -5.39
C CYS A 263 -14.26 23.37 -6.83
N ARG A 264 -14.87 24.02 -7.83
CA ARG A 264 -14.48 23.86 -9.25
C ARG A 264 -13.03 24.27 -9.52
N VAL A 265 -12.56 25.33 -8.86
CA VAL A 265 -11.15 25.74 -8.95
C VAL A 265 -10.23 24.66 -8.37
N VAL A 266 -10.55 24.13 -7.18
CA VAL A 266 -9.80 23.07 -6.52
C VAL A 266 -9.81 21.78 -7.35
N GLU A 267 -10.96 21.37 -7.90
CA GLU A 267 -11.11 20.26 -8.84
C GLU A 267 -10.23 20.45 -10.09
N GLY A 268 -10.19 21.66 -10.65
CA GLY A 268 -9.29 21.99 -11.75
C GLY A 268 -7.81 21.86 -11.38
N TRP A 269 -7.43 22.17 -10.14
CA TRP A 269 -6.07 21.99 -9.64
C TRP A 269 -5.72 20.52 -9.43
N MET A 270 -6.63 19.75 -8.83
CA MET A 270 -6.49 18.29 -8.68
C MET A 270 -6.32 17.62 -10.04
N GLY A 271 -7.18 17.93 -11.01
CA GLY A 271 -7.09 17.40 -12.37
C GLY A 271 -5.78 17.76 -13.06
N ARG A 272 -5.29 19.01 -12.90
CA ARG A 272 -3.97 19.41 -13.44
C ARG A 272 -2.81 18.68 -12.76
N LEU A 273 -2.91 18.41 -11.47
CA LEU A 273 -1.88 17.70 -10.71
C LEU A 273 -1.85 16.21 -11.08
N ALA A 274 -3.01 15.56 -11.15
CA ALA A 274 -3.15 14.20 -11.64
C ALA A 274 -2.62 14.04 -13.07
N ARG A 275 -2.85 15.04 -13.94
CA ARG A 275 -2.33 15.06 -15.32
C ARG A 275 -0.83 15.38 -15.45
N ARG A 276 -0.17 15.86 -14.39
CA ARG A 276 1.25 16.26 -14.38
C ARG A 276 2.14 15.27 -13.62
N GLY A 277 1.59 14.15 -13.16
CA GLY A 277 2.32 13.08 -12.49
C GLY A 277 3.44 12.54 -13.39
N PRO A 278 4.68 12.36 -12.88
CA PRO A 278 5.79 12.04 -13.76
C PRO A 278 5.85 10.57 -14.22
N VAL A 279 5.07 9.64 -13.65
CA VAL A 279 4.80 8.28 -14.18
C VAL A 279 3.44 7.85 -13.64
N TYR A 280 2.52 7.39 -14.50
CA TYR A 280 1.25 6.79 -14.06
C TYR A 280 1.46 5.31 -13.69
N ALA A 281 0.51 4.71 -12.95
CA ALA A 281 0.53 3.33 -12.43
C ALA A 281 0.92 2.23 -13.40
N ASP A 282 0.78 2.53 -14.67
CA ASP A 282 0.73 1.68 -15.85
C ASP A 282 1.90 1.97 -16.82
N GLY A 283 2.94 2.69 -16.34
CA GLY A 283 4.27 2.69 -16.97
C GLY A 283 4.60 3.86 -17.91
N TRP A 284 3.80 4.93 -17.94
CA TRP A 284 3.90 5.98 -18.97
C TRP A 284 5.10 6.91 -18.80
N LEU A 285 5.73 7.24 -19.92
CA LEU A 285 6.80 8.22 -20.02
C LEU A 285 6.30 9.56 -20.56
N THR A 286 6.32 10.62 -19.73
CA THR A 286 6.44 11.98 -20.28
C THR A 286 7.89 12.22 -20.76
N ARG A 287 8.31 13.47 -21.05
CA ARG A 287 9.75 13.76 -21.26
C ARG A 287 10.64 13.28 -20.10
N ARG A 288 10.07 13.15 -18.90
CA ARG A 288 10.75 12.65 -17.70
C ARG A 288 9.83 11.70 -16.94
N ALA A 289 10.37 10.54 -16.62
CA ALA A 289 9.78 9.54 -15.75
C ALA A 289 10.75 9.18 -14.63
N TYR A 290 10.24 8.52 -13.60
CA TYR A 290 11.03 8.05 -12.47
C TYR A 290 10.61 6.62 -12.12
N ALA A 291 11.60 5.76 -11.91
CA ALA A 291 11.42 4.50 -11.21
C ALA A 291 12.14 4.59 -9.86
N VAL A 292 11.63 3.88 -8.86
CA VAL A 292 12.36 3.68 -7.59
C VAL A 292 12.67 2.19 -7.47
N VAL A 293 13.93 1.89 -7.18
CA VAL A 293 14.41 0.52 -6.95
C VAL A 293 15.01 0.40 -5.54
N PRO A 294 14.85 -0.76 -4.88
CA PRO A 294 15.61 -1.10 -3.68
C PRO A 294 17.12 -1.13 -3.96
N ARG A 295 17.92 -0.47 -3.11
CA ARG A 295 19.40 -0.52 -3.19
C ARG A 295 19.99 -1.88 -2.83
N ARG A 296 19.22 -2.74 -2.16
CA ARG A 296 19.59 -4.15 -1.95
C ARG A 296 19.69 -4.94 -3.27
N TRP A 297 19.08 -4.47 -4.35
CA TRP A 297 19.30 -5.04 -5.67
C TRP A 297 20.67 -4.60 -6.18
N ARG A 298 21.45 -5.54 -6.74
CA ARG A 298 22.73 -5.20 -7.40
C ARG A 298 22.50 -4.60 -8.80
N ARG A 299 21.54 -5.16 -9.53
CA ARG A 299 21.19 -4.76 -10.89
C ARG A 299 19.68 -4.72 -11.05
N ALA A 300 19.21 -3.81 -11.89
CA ALA A 300 17.82 -3.69 -12.27
C ALA A 300 17.70 -3.80 -13.80
N ARG A 301 16.73 -4.58 -14.27
CA ARG A 301 16.39 -4.68 -15.69
C ARG A 301 15.06 -3.98 -15.92
N LEU A 302 15.13 -2.91 -16.70
CA LEU A 302 13.97 -2.15 -17.13
C LEU A 302 13.63 -2.61 -18.54
N LEU A 303 12.40 -3.07 -18.74
CA LEU A 303 11.86 -3.39 -20.05
C LEU A 303 11.07 -2.19 -20.55
N PHE A 304 11.53 -1.59 -21.63
CA PHE A 304 10.85 -0.50 -22.31
C PHE A 304 10.02 -1.05 -23.46
N GLU A 305 8.70 -0.99 -23.37
CA GLU A 305 7.82 -1.46 -24.44
C GLU A 305 7.25 -0.25 -25.20
N ALA A 306 7.82 0.02 -26.37
CA ALA A 306 7.34 1.06 -27.26
C ALA A 306 6.21 0.50 -28.13
N VAL A 307 5.00 1.04 -27.94
CA VAL A 307 3.85 0.75 -28.79
C VAL A 307 3.94 1.51 -30.11
N ASP A 308 4.59 2.68 -30.09
CA ASP A 308 4.87 3.47 -31.28
C ASP A 308 6.25 4.17 -31.23
N ALA A 309 6.78 4.58 -32.40
CA ALA A 309 7.97 5.40 -32.51
C ALA A 309 7.90 6.35 -33.73
N PRO A 310 8.40 7.60 -33.61
CA PRO A 310 8.49 8.52 -34.76
C PRO A 310 9.42 7.97 -35.85
N ALA A 311 9.27 8.48 -37.08
CA ALA A 311 10.21 8.22 -38.16
C ALA A 311 11.65 8.58 -37.74
N GLY A 312 12.58 7.62 -37.82
CA GLY A 312 13.95 7.76 -37.32
C GLY A 312 14.15 7.33 -35.85
N GLY A 313 13.09 6.91 -35.17
CA GLY A 313 13.12 6.42 -33.80
C GLY A 313 13.40 7.50 -32.76
N PHE A 314 13.60 7.07 -31.52
CA PHE A 314 13.95 7.93 -30.39
C PHE A 314 14.94 7.23 -29.45
N ALA A 315 15.32 7.89 -28.37
CA ALA A 315 16.20 7.31 -27.36
C ALA A 315 15.74 7.66 -25.95
N VAL A 316 15.84 6.67 -25.07
CA VAL A 316 15.63 6.81 -23.64
C VAL A 316 16.98 6.85 -22.95
N THR A 317 17.15 7.76 -21.99
CA THR A 317 18.34 7.88 -21.16
C THR A 317 17.98 7.64 -19.71
N LEU A 318 18.65 6.66 -19.09
CA LEU A 318 18.58 6.41 -17.65
C LEU A 318 19.63 7.24 -16.93
N ARG A 319 19.23 7.85 -15.81
CA ARG A 319 20.07 8.73 -15.01
C ARG A 319 19.84 8.50 -13.52
N HIS A 320 20.85 8.81 -12.72
CA HIS A 320 20.75 8.90 -11.27
C HIS A 320 21.59 10.07 -10.78
N ALA A 321 21.04 10.93 -9.92
CA ALA A 321 21.73 12.11 -9.38
C ALA A 321 22.45 12.94 -10.47
N GLY A 322 21.81 13.12 -11.63
CA GLY A 322 22.39 13.86 -12.76
C GLY A 322 23.42 13.09 -13.60
N ARG A 323 23.92 11.92 -13.18
CA ARG A 323 24.82 11.06 -13.98
C ARG A 323 24.02 10.16 -14.92
N ARG A 324 24.48 9.98 -16.16
CA ARG A 324 23.91 9.02 -17.13
C ARG A 324 24.35 7.60 -16.76
N LEU A 325 23.39 6.69 -16.60
CA LEU A 325 23.60 5.27 -16.36
C LEU A 325 23.59 4.47 -17.66
N ALA A 326 22.61 4.74 -18.53
CA ALA A 326 22.47 4.09 -19.82
C ALA A 326 21.77 5.00 -20.83
N ARG A 327 21.97 4.72 -22.12
CA ARG A 327 21.18 5.29 -23.22
C ARG A 327 20.74 4.16 -24.12
N LEU A 328 19.43 4.07 -24.35
CA LEU A 328 18.78 3.02 -25.11
C LEU A 328 18.11 3.64 -26.34
N PRO A 329 18.64 3.39 -27.55
CA PRO A 329 17.94 3.71 -28.79
C PRO A 329 16.72 2.81 -28.96
N ILE A 330 15.61 3.41 -29.40
CA ILE A 330 14.34 2.75 -29.74
C ILE A 330 14.02 3.12 -31.18
N PRO A 331 14.51 2.33 -32.16
CA PRO A 331 14.38 2.67 -33.58
C PRO A 331 12.96 2.46 -34.13
N ARG A 332 12.18 1.57 -33.51
CA ARG A 332 10.83 1.17 -33.94
C ARG A 332 10.02 0.63 -32.75
N PRO A 333 8.71 0.40 -32.89
CA PRO A 333 7.91 -0.27 -31.86
C PRO A 333 8.49 -1.64 -31.48
N GLY A 334 8.42 -2.01 -30.20
CA GLY A 334 8.96 -3.25 -29.67
C GLY A 334 9.39 -3.17 -28.21
N ALA A 335 9.96 -4.28 -27.72
CA ALA A 335 10.40 -4.44 -26.34
C ALA A 335 11.92 -4.36 -26.23
N TYR A 336 12.41 -3.46 -25.40
CA TYR A 336 13.82 -3.12 -25.29
C TYR A 336 14.28 -3.25 -23.83
N PRO A 337 14.90 -4.37 -23.43
CA PRO A 337 15.45 -4.51 -22.10
C PRO A 337 16.71 -3.65 -21.94
N CYS A 338 16.82 -2.97 -20.81
CA CYS A 338 17.99 -2.23 -20.39
C CYS A 338 18.36 -2.62 -18.97
N GLU A 339 19.55 -3.18 -18.81
CA GLU A 339 20.08 -3.53 -17.50
C GLU A 339 21.03 -2.46 -17.01
N VAL A 340 20.84 -2.02 -15.76
CA VAL A 340 21.71 -1.04 -15.10
C VAL A 340 22.13 -1.56 -13.73
N ALA A 341 23.37 -1.26 -13.34
CA ALA A 341 23.77 -1.39 -11.96
C ALA A 341 22.94 -0.43 -11.11
N VAL A 342 22.41 -0.92 -9.99
CA VAL A 342 21.69 -0.06 -9.05
C VAL A 342 22.72 0.86 -8.39
N PRO A 343 22.53 2.19 -8.43
CA PRO A 343 23.48 3.11 -7.83
C PRO A 343 23.68 2.83 -6.34
N ALA A 344 24.90 3.05 -5.85
CA ALA A 344 25.19 3.12 -4.42
C ALA A 344 24.82 4.50 -3.84
N GLY A 345 24.73 4.60 -2.52
CA GLY A 345 24.43 5.84 -1.79
C GLY A 345 23.57 5.60 -0.56
N ASP A 346 23.22 6.69 0.11
CA ASP A 346 22.47 6.63 1.36
C ASP A 346 21.01 6.23 1.15
N GLY A 347 20.43 5.66 2.22
CA GLY A 347 19.04 5.21 2.27
C GLY A 347 18.78 3.89 1.53
N PRO A 348 17.57 3.32 1.68
CA PRO A 348 17.25 1.99 1.15
C PRO A 348 16.89 1.98 -0.33
N PHE A 349 16.67 3.13 -0.95
CA PHE A 349 16.12 3.25 -2.30
C PHE A 349 16.97 4.15 -3.21
N ALA A 350 16.98 3.83 -4.50
CA ALA A 350 17.55 4.66 -5.54
C ALA A 350 16.48 5.07 -6.55
N THR A 351 16.42 6.37 -6.82
CA THR A 351 15.56 6.91 -7.89
C THR A 351 16.33 6.91 -9.21
N LEU A 352 15.75 6.26 -10.22
CA LEU A 352 16.20 6.27 -11.59
C LEU A 352 15.37 7.28 -12.37
N GLU A 353 15.98 8.36 -12.82
CA GLU A 353 15.35 9.30 -13.75
C GLU A 353 15.47 8.76 -15.17
N ILE A 354 14.34 8.77 -15.88
CA ILE A 354 14.19 8.23 -17.21
C ILE A 354 13.82 9.39 -18.13
N ARG A 355 14.66 9.70 -19.11
CA ARG A 355 14.44 10.82 -20.05
C ARG A 355 14.28 10.33 -21.46
N SER A 356 13.19 10.69 -22.12
CA SER A 356 13.05 10.54 -23.56
C SER A 356 13.50 11.82 -24.28
N ASN A 357 14.25 11.69 -25.37
CA ASN A 357 14.51 12.81 -26.28
C ASN A 357 13.31 13.10 -27.19
N HIS A 358 12.30 12.22 -27.21
CA HIS A 358 11.03 12.42 -27.89
C HIS A 358 9.93 12.76 -26.88
N ARG A 359 8.95 13.58 -27.30
CA ARG A 359 7.79 13.93 -26.48
C ARG A 359 6.55 13.30 -27.09
N PHE A 360 6.02 12.29 -26.40
CA PHE A 360 4.71 11.74 -26.71
C PHE A 360 3.61 12.75 -26.38
N ARG A 361 2.62 12.87 -27.27
CA ARG A 361 1.39 13.63 -27.00
C ARG A 361 0.32 12.63 -26.56
N PRO A 362 -0.42 12.90 -25.47
CA PRO A 362 -1.61 12.11 -25.16
C PRO A 362 -2.59 12.23 -26.32
N ASP A 363 -3.05 11.11 -26.88
CA ASP A 363 -4.14 11.10 -27.86
C ASP A 363 -5.48 11.10 -27.11
N PRO A 364 -6.31 12.15 -27.20
CA PRO A 364 -7.58 12.20 -26.50
C PRO A 364 -8.65 11.24 -27.05
N ALA A 365 -8.49 10.70 -28.26
CA ALA A 365 -9.42 9.72 -28.83
C ALA A 365 -9.10 8.27 -28.40
N ILE A 366 -7.88 8.03 -27.92
CA ILE A 366 -7.41 6.74 -27.44
C ILE A 366 -7.31 6.81 -25.92
N ASP A 367 -8.46 6.83 -25.25
CA ASP A 367 -8.48 6.49 -23.82
C ASP A 367 -8.17 4.99 -23.70
N ALA A 368 -6.89 4.62 -23.57
CA ALA A 368 -6.41 3.42 -22.84
C ALA A 368 -4.92 3.05 -23.00
N ARG A 369 -4.08 3.60 -23.92
CA ARG A 369 -2.67 3.12 -24.04
C ARG A 369 -1.59 4.18 -24.27
N PRO A 370 -0.47 4.13 -23.52
CA PRO A 370 0.72 4.92 -23.80
C PRO A 370 1.43 4.38 -25.02
N TRP A 371 2.18 5.26 -25.65
CA TRP A 371 3.08 4.95 -26.75
C TRP A 371 4.37 4.27 -26.24
N LEU A 372 4.64 4.29 -24.93
CA LEU A 372 5.78 3.64 -24.26
C LEU A 372 5.47 3.31 -22.78
N SER A 373 5.51 2.02 -22.41
CA SER A 373 5.41 1.53 -21.03
C SER A 373 6.78 1.10 -20.50
N ILE A 374 6.93 1.04 -19.17
CA ILE A 374 8.14 0.57 -18.51
C ILE A 374 7.76 -0.51 -17.50
N LEU A 375 8.27 -1.72 -17.72
CA LEU A 375 8.19 -2.81 -16.74
C LEU A 375 9.53 -2.95 -16.05
N LEU A 376 9.55 -2.79 -14.73
CA LEU A 376 10.74 -2.92 -13.91
C LEU A 376 10.82 -4.34 -13.34
N ARG A 377 11.95 -5.02 -13.55
CA ARG A 377 12.23 -6.34 -12.98
C ARG A 377 13.59 -6.35 -12.29
N ARG A 378 13.67 -7.07 -11.17
CA ARG A 378 14.96 -7.44 -10.56
C ARG A 378 15.66 -8.45 -11.47
N VAL A 379 16.98 -8.34 -11.59
CA VAL A 379 17.80 -9.39 -12.20
C VAL A 379 18.41 -10.21 -11.08
N GLU A 380 18.11 -11.51 -11.05
CA GLU A 380 18.82 -12.43 -10.18
C GLU A 380 20.26 -12.59 -10.67
N PRO A 381 21.26 -12.67 -9.77
CA PRO A 381 22.60 -13.07 -10.18
C PRO A 381 22.51 -14.49 -10.75
N GLY A 382 22.76 -14.63 -12.05
CA GLY A 382 22.87 -15.93 -12.72
C GLY A 382 24.13 -16.68 -12.37
#